data_AF-A0A956ND75-F1
#
_entry.id   AF-A0A956ND75-F1
#
_cell.length_a   1.000
_cell.length_b   1.000
_cell.length_c   1.000
_cell.angle_alpha   90.00
_cell.angle_beta   90.00
_cell.angle_gamma   90.00
#
_symmetry.space_group_name_H-M   'P 1'
#
loop_
_entity.id
_entity.type
_entity.pdbx_description
1 polymer ?
#
loop_
_entity_poly.entity_id
_entity_poly.type
_entity_poly.pdbx_seq_one_letter_code
_entity_poly.pdbx_strand_id
1 'polypeptide(L)'
;YLACPEDELKEFLGIETPIQEKTFEEGLEAIRREMEPAGLGARDQAHCFLLQLERQGKGKTLAARMVKEGVLGMMKPRNLNTVAKKLGVKESELREALEDLRRLYAHPLSLLDQTTEPTRYPDLIVEKIDDEWIVNLSHPLAGRYRFRDTKVPRKKALVAEMNGDLDKEDPAAVLARLREMRQNARMMVNATEYRDRTLYEIGRHLVAEQTEFLEKGEEALRPLLQKELAERLGMNEATISRILRDKHMLTPRGLMPMSSFFSRSITGDDGEKVANKTVMDALKKLIDEEEDSEKPWSDQEISGLLKERGFPISRRTVTKYRLNLGIGSASDRKAMARMRQG
;
A
#
# COMPACT_ATOMS: atom_id res chain seq x y z
N TYR A 1 -14.58 -15.89 -5.90
CA TYR A 1 -14.59 -17.19 -6.61
C TYR A 1 -14.31 -18.29 -5.61
N LEU A 2 -14.57 -19.55 -5.97
CA LEU A 2 -14.10 -20.68 -5.18
C LEU A 2 -12.57 -20.63 -5.06
N ALA A 3 -12.05 -20.88 -3.87
CA ALA A 3 -10.60 -20.82 -3.60
C ALA A 3 -9.85 -22.02 -4.21
N CYS A 4 -10.55 -23.14 -4.41
CA CYS A 4 -10.06 -24.38 -5.01
C CYS A 4 -11.16 -25.00 -5.90
N PRO A 5 -10.83 -26.02 -6.71
CA PRO A 5 -11.82 -26.81 -7.45
C PRO A 5 -12.90 -27.41 -6.55
N GLU A 6 -14.09 -27.69 -7.10
CA GLU A 6 -15.23 -28.19 -6.33
C GLU A 6 -14.95 -29.53 -5.66
N ASP A 7 -14.20 -30.40 -6.32
CA ASP A 7 -13.81 -31.72 -5.82
C ASP A 7 -12.89 -31.62 -4.58
N GLU A 8 -12.16 -30.50 -4.43
CA GLU A 8 -11.23 -30.24 -3.32
C GLU A 8 -11.84 -29.38 -2.20
N LEU A 9 -13.03 -28.80 -2.41
CA LEU A 9 -13.65 -27.89 -1.43
C LEU A 9 -13.94 -28.57 -0.09
N LYS A 10 -14.33 -29.86 -0.09
CA LYS A 10 -14.64 -30.60 1.13
C LYS A 10 -13.43 -30.74 2.04
N GLU A 11 -12.28 -31.04 1.43
CA GLU A 11 -11.00 -31.16 2.12
C GLU A 11 -10.52 -29.79 2.60
N PHE A 12 -10.61 -28.76 1.75
CA PHE A 12 -10.26 -27.38 2.10
C PHE A 12 -11.07 -26.83 3.29
N LEU A 13 -12.36 -27.18 3.37
CA LEU A 13 -13.25 -26.76 4.45
C LEU A 13 -13.09 -27.60 5.74
N GLY A 14 -12.26 -28.65 5.72
CA GLY A 14 -12.03 -29.51 6.89
C GLY A 14 -13.29 -30.24 7.37
N ILE A 15 -14.19 -30.62 6.45
CA ILE A 15 -15.45 -31.28 6.80
C ILE A 15 -15.18 -32.74 7.16
N GLU A 16 -15.22 -33.07 8.46
CA GLU A 16 -14.88 -34.39 9.01
C GLU A 16 -15.94 -35.49 8.79
N THR A 17 -17.11 -35.18 8.24
CA THR A 17 -18.23 -36.14 8.06
C THR A 17 -18.46 -36.50 6.59
N PRO A 18 -18.98 -37.72 6.28
CA PRO A 18 -19.31 -38.10 4.92
C PRO A 18 -20.60 -37.38 4.50
N ILE A 19 -20.50 -36.10 4.16
CA ILE A 19 -21.57 -35.41 3.46
C ILE A 19 -21.74 -36.13 2.12
N GLN A 20 -22.94 -36.67 1.89
CA GLN A 20 -23.28 -37.27 0.60
C GLN A 20 -23.02 -36.24 -0.51
N GLU A 21 -22.38 -36.64 -1.61
CA GLU A 21 -22.01 -35.75 -2.72
C GLU A 21 -23.17 -34.83 -3.12
N LYS A 22 -24.36 -35.42 -3.22
CA LYS A 22 -25.61 -34.74 -3.53
C LYS A 22 -25.93 -33.57 -2.60
N THR A 23 -25.77 -33.74 -1.28
CA THR A 23 -26.07 -32.68 -0.30
C THR A 23 -25.08 -31.53 -0.39
N PHE A 24 -23.82 -31.82 -0.72
CA PHE A 24 -22.80 -30.80 -0.94
C PHE A 24 -23.09 -29.97 -2.20
N GLU A 25 -23.42 -30.64 -3.31
CA GLU A 25 -23.83 -29.99 -4.55
C GLU A 25 -25.08 -29.11 -4.36
N GLU A 26 -26.10 -29.61 -3.65
CA GLU A 26 -27.31 -28.86 -3.31
C GLU A 26 -26.99 -27.59 -2.50
N GLY A 27 -26.07 -27.67 -1.53
CA GLY A 27 -25.63 -26.52 -0.75
C GLY A 27 -24.88 -25.47 -1.58
N LEU A 28 -23.98 -25.92 -2.46
CA LEU A 28 -23.27 -25.02 -3.37
C LEU A 28 -24.22 -24.34 -4.36
N GLU A 29 -25.23 -25.05 -4.84
CA GLU A 29 -26.26 -24.51 -5.72
C GLU A 29 -27.17 -23.51 -4.99
N ALA A 30 -27.52 -23.78 -3.73
CA ALA A 30 -28.24 -22.83 -2.89
C ALA A 30 -27.44 -21.52 -2.72
N ILE A 31 -26.12 -21.60 -2.48
CA ILE A 31 -25.26 -20.40 -2.43
C ILE A 31 -25.35 -19.60 -3.72
N ARG A 32 -25.27 -20.27 -4.88
CA ARG A 32 -25.30 -19.61 -6.19
C ARG A 32 -26.66 -18.97 -6.50
N ARG A 33 -27.75 -19.64 -6.13
CA ARG A 33 -29.12 -19.24 -6.49
C ARG A 33 -29.78 -18.29 -5.51
N GLU A 34 -29.44 -18.37 -4.23
CA GLU A 34 -30.18 -17.68 -3.16
C GLU A 34 -29.38 -16.53 -2.56
N MET A 35 -28.06 -16.64 -2.43
CA MET A 35 -27.24 -15.63 -1.75
C MET A 35 -27.00 -14.39 -2.61
N GLU A 36 -26.93 -13.22 -1.96
CA GLU A 36 -26.51 -11.96 -2.57
C GLU A 36 -25.10 -11.56 -2.10
N PRO A 37 -24.29 -10.89 -2.93
CA PRO A 37 -24.59 -10.49 -4.31
C PRO A 37 -24.52 -11.66 -5.31
N ALA A 38 -25.31 -11.62 -6.39
CA ALA A 38 -25.27 -12.63 -7.46
C ALA A 38 -23.83 -12.88 -8.01
N GLY A 39 -23.48 -14.16 -8.21
CA GLY A 39 -22.14 -14.57 -8.69
C GLY A 39 -21.21 -15.14 -7.61
N LEU A 40 -21.70 -15.29 -6.37
CA LEU A 40 -21.03 -16.05 -5.31
C LEU A 40 -20.91 -17.53 -5.66
N GLY A 41 -19.83 -18.18 -5.19
CA GLY A 41 -19.58 -19.59 -5.47
C GLY A 41 -19.22 -19.89 -6.94
N ALA A 42 -18.95 -18.88 -7.76
CA ALA A 42 -18.47 -19.07 -9.12
C ALA A 42 -17.05 -19.67 -9.15
N ARG A 43 -16.82 -20.57 -10.12
CA ARG A 43 -15.52 -21.23 -10.38
C ARG A 43 -14.50 -20.24 -10.94
N ASP A 44 -14.95 -19.41 -11.86
CA ASP A 44 -14.15 -18.42 -12.56
C ASP A 44 -15.01 -17.19 -12.94
N GLN A 45 -14.39 -16.23 -13.62
CA GLN A 45 -15.07 -15.02 -14.08
C GLN A 45 -16.22 -15.30 -15.05
N ALA A 46 -16.06 -16.27 -15.96
CA ALA A 46 -17.08 -16.58 -16.95
C ALA A 46 -18.33 -17.17 -16.26
N HIS A 47 -18.13 -18.12 -15.35
CA HIS A 47 -19.18 -18.67 -14.51
C HIS A 47 -19.84 -17.58 -13.67
N CYS A 48 -19.07 -16.65 -13.11
CA CYS A 48 -19.62 -15.54 -12.32
C CYS A 48 -20.56 -14.64 -13.13
N PHE A 49 -20.18 -14.31 -14.37
CA PHE A 49 -21.05 -13.55 -15.27
C PHE A 49 -22.31 -14.32 -15.67
N LEU A 50 -22.20 -15.64 -15.89
CA LEU A 50 -23.37 -16.46 -16.20
C LEU A 50 -24.36 -16.49 -15.04
N LEU A 51 -23.90 -16.69 -13.81
CA LEU A 51 -24.77 -16.65 -12.62
C LEU A 51 -25.48 -15.30 -12.46
N GLN A 52 -24.78 -14.18 -12.71
CA GLN A 52 -25.38 -12.85 -12.67
C GLN A 52 -26.42 -12.65 -13.77
N LEU A 53 -26.12 -13.07 -15.01
CA LEU A 53 -27.06 -12.98 -16.13
C LEU A 53 -28.29 -13.85 -15.91
N GLU A 54 -28.12 -15.07 -15.39
CA GLU A 54 -29.23 -15.97 -15.07
C GLU A 54 -30.16 -15.36 -14.02
N ARG A 55 -29.60 -14.78 -12.96
CA ARG A 55 -30.36 -14.10 -11.89
C ARG A 55 -31.13 -12.87 -12.38
N GLN A 56 -30.62 -12.19 -13.41
CA GLN A 56 -31.33 -11.09 -14.10
C GLN A 56 -32.36 -11.56 -15.14
N GLY A 57 -32.57 -12.87 -15.31
CA GLY A 57 -33.42 -13.42 -16.37
C GLY A 57 -32.81 -13.32 -17.77
N LYS A 58 -31.53 -12.94 -17.87
CA LYS A 58 -30.77 -12.73 -19.11
C LYS A 58 -29.91 -13.94 -19.52
N GLY A 59 -30.08 -15.11 -18.89
CA GLY A 59 -29.29 -16.33 -19.17
C GLY A 59 -29.40 -16.88 -20.61
N LYS A 60 -30.39 -16.42 -21.39
CA LYS A 60 -30.60 -16.80 -22.80
C LYS A 60 -30.24 -15.68 -23.80
N THR A 61 -29.69 -14.57 -23.32
CA THR A 61 -29.33 -13.43 -24.17
C THR A 61 -28.03 -13.68 -24.94
N LEU A 62 -27.77 -12.82 -25.93
CA LEU A 62 -26.50 -12.81 -26.66
C LEU A 62 -25.30 -12.63 -25.71
N ALA A 63 -25.44 -11.82 -24.65
CA ALA A 63 -24.40 -11.66 -23.63
C ALA A 63 -24.03 -13.00 -22.96
N ALA A 64 -25.03 -13.79 -22.56
CA ALA A 64 -24.79 -15.11 -21.95
C ALA A 64 -24.13 -16.09 -22.95
N ARG A 65 -24.55 -16.04 -24.23
CA ARG A 65 -23.94 -16.83 -25.30
C ARG A 65 -22.46 -16.46 -25.51
N MET A 66 -22.14 -15.16 -25.54
CA MET A 66 -20.77 -14.66 -25.69
C MET A 66 -19.84 -15.13 -24.58
N VAL A 67 -20.33 -15.20 -23.34
CA VAL A 67 -19.58 -15.72 -22.19
C VAL A 67 -19.36 -17.22 -22.32
N LYS A 68 -20.40 -18.01 -22.65
CA LYS A 68 -20.30 -19.47 -22.84
C LYS A 68 -19.34 -19.87 -23.96
N GLU A 69 -19.34 -19.13 -25.06
CA GLU A 69 -18.47 -19.39 -26.22
C GLU A 69 -17.05 -18.80 -26.07
N GLY A 70 -16.72 -18.19 -24.92
CA GLY A 70 -15.40 -17.63 -24.65
C GLY A 70 -15.02 -16.44 -25.55
N VAL A 71 -16.02 -15.77 -26.13
CA VAL A 71 -15.82 -14.72 -27.14
C VAL A 71 -15.21 -13.46 -26.54
N LEU A 72 -15.37 -13.25 -25.23
CA LEU A 72 -14.78 -12.13 -24.50
C LEU A 72 -13.26 -12.01 -24.68
N GLY A 73 -12.53 -13.14 -24.68
CA GLY A 73 -11.07 -13.12 -24.89
C GLY A 73 -10.66 -12.73 -26.31
N MET A 74 -11.59 -12.83 -27.27
CA MET A 74 -11.36 -12.43 -28.66
C MET A 74 -11.72 -10.96 -28.90
N MET A 75 -12.34 -10.27 -27.95
CA MET A 75 -12.77 -8.88 -28.11
C MET A 75 -11.56 -7.92 -28.09
N LYS A 76 -11.33 -7.24 -29.21
CA LYS A 76 -10.39 -6.10 -29.29
C LYS A 76 -11.17 -4.88 -29.80
N PRO A 77 -10.80 -3.64 -29.42
CA PRO A 77 -11.54 -2.44 -29.82
C PRO A 77 -11.79 -2.32 -31.33
N ARG A 78 -10.94 -2.92 -32.17
CA ARG A 78 -10.95 -2.80 -33.64
C ARG A 78 -11.60 -3.99 -34.38
N ASN A 79 -12.17 -4.99 -33.68
CA ASN A 79 -12.66 -6.23 -34.32
C ASN A 79 -14.15 -6.54 -34.14
N LEU A 80 -14.97 -5.57 -33.72
CA LEU A 80 -16.42 -5.76 -33.52
C LEU A 80 -17.11 -6.35 -34.76
N ASN A 81 -16.80 -5.84 -35.95
CA ASN A 81 -17.37 -6.35 -37.20
C ASN A 81 -17.00 -7.81 -37.49
N THR A 82 -15.78 -8.23 -37.15
CA THR A 82 -15.33 -9.62 -37.33
C THR A 82 -16.02 -10.54 -36.33
N VAL A 83 -16.18 -10.09 -35.09
CA VAL A 83 -16.86 -10.85 -34.03
C VAL A 83 -18.36 -10.98 -34.32
N ALA A 84 -19.02 -9.90 -34.77
CA ALA A 84 -20.42 -9.91 -35.16
C ALA A 84 -20.70 -10.91 -36.28
N LYS A 85 -19.84 -10.93 -37.32
CA LYS A 85 -19.90 -11.91 -38.42
C LYS A 85 -19.71 -13.35 -37.92
N LYS A 86 -18.77 -13.59 -37.00
CA LYS A 86 -18.52 -14.91 -36.43
C LYS A 86 -19.70 -15.42 -35.59
N LEU A 87 -20.37 -14.52 -34.87
CA LEU A 87 -21.54 -14.83 -34.05
C LEU A 87 -22.86 -14.91 -34.85
N GLY A 88 -22.86 -14.40 -36.08
CA GLY A 88 -24.06 -14.34 -36.94
C GLY A 88 -25.07 -13.29 -36.49
N VAL A 89 -24.62 -12.21 -35.85
CA VAL A 89 -25.47 -11.16 -35.26
C VAL A 89 -25.18 -9.80 -35.86
N LYS A 90 -26.12 -8.85 -35.71
CA LYS A 90 -25.88 -7.47 -36.12
C LYS A 90 -24.91 -6.79 -35.15
N GLU A 91 -24.15 -5.84 -35.67
CA GLU A 91 -23.22 -5.06 -34.83
C GLU A 91 -23.95 -4.28 -33.72
N SER A 92 -25.20 -3.86 -33.95
CA SER A 92 -26.04 -3.24 -32.93
C SER A 92 -26.38 -4.17 -31.77
N GLU A 93 -26.72 -5.42 -32.06
CA GLU A 93 -27.04 -6.45 -31.05
C GLU A 93 -25.79 -6.83 -30.25
N LEU A 94 -24.64 -6.87 -30.92
CA LEU A 94 -23.34 -7.08 -30.26
C LEU A 94 -23.01 -5.93 -29.29
N ARG A 95 -23.26 -4.68 -29.67
CA ARG A 95 -23.05 -3.53 -28.78
C ARG A 95 -23.94 -3.60 -27.54
N GLU A 96 -25.22 -3.92 -27.70
CA GLU A 96 -26.15 -4.08 -26.58
C GLU A 96 -25.72 -5.20 -25.62
N ALA A 97 -25.28 -6.34 -26.17
CA ALA A 97 -24.75 -7.44 -25.35
C ALA A 97 -23.48 -7.03 -24.57
N LEU A 98 -22.62 -6.18 -25.15
CA LEU A 98 -21.44 -5.66 -24.47
C LEU A 98 -21.79 -4.66 -23.37
N GLU A 99 -22.81 -3.84 -23.56
CA GLU A 99 -23.30 -2.94 -22.52
C GLU A 99 -23.84 -3.74 -21.32
N ASP A 100 -24.57 -4.82 -21.58
CA ASP A 100 -25.05 -5.72 -20.54
C ASP A 100 -23.90 -6.36 -19.77
N LEU A 101 -22.87 -6.86 -20.45
CA LEU A 101 -21.69 -7.43 -19.82
C LEU A 101 -20.89 -6.40 -19.02
N ARG A 102 -20.84 -5.15 -19.48
CA ARG A 102 -20.14 -4.04 -18.79
C ARG A 102 -20.79 -3.67 -17.45
N ARG A 103 -22.07 -4.01 -17.26
CA ARG A 103 -22.80 -3.79 -16.00
C ARG A 103 -22.59 -4.90 -14.96
N LEU A 104 -21.91 -5.98 -15.33
CA LEU A 104 -21.63 -7.12 -14.43
C LEU A 104 -20.33 -6.91 -13.65
N TYR A 105 -20.25 -7.50 -12.47
CA TYR A 105 -19.07 -7.42 -11.60
C TYR A 105 -18.30 -8.73 -11.60
N ALA A 106 -17.03 -8.70 -11.99
CA ALA A 106 -16.19 -9.91 -11.91
C ALA A 106 -16.01 -10.35 -10.44
N HIS A 107 -15.93 -9.40 -9.51
CA HIS A 107 -15.83 -9.64 -8.07
C HIS A 107 -17.00 -8.97 -7.35
N PRO A 108 -18.17 -9.63 -7.26
CA PRO A 108 -19.38 -9.02 -6.68
C PRO A 108 -19.20 -8.57 -5.23
N LEU A 109 -18.36 -9.27 -4.44
CA LEU A 109 -18.06 -8.90 -3.06
C LEU A 109 -17.23 -7.61 -2.93
N SER A 110 -16.53 -7.17 -3.98
CA SER A 110 -15.81 -5.89 -3.95
C SER A 110 -16.74 -4.68 -3.77
N LEU A 111 -18.04 -4.84 -4.04
CA LEU A 111 -19.06 -3.83 -3.74
C LEU A 111 -19.33 -3.68 -2.24
N LEU A 112 -19.07 -4.74 -1.48
CA LEU A 112 -19.24 -4.80 -0.02
C LEU A 112 -17.91 -4.58 0.71
N ASP A 113 -16.81 -4.46 -0.03
CA ASP A 113 -15.48 -4.26 0.53
C ASP A 113 -15.37 -2.84 1.10
N GLN A 114 -15.94 -2.69 2.30
CA GLN A 114 -15.68 -1.61 3.23
C GLN A 114 -14.46 -1.98 4.07
N THR A 115 -13.40 -2.49 3.46
CA THR A 115 -12.08 -2.29 4.05
C THR A 115 -11.84 -0.79 4.04
N THR A 116 -12.38 -0.11 5.06
CA THR A 116 -11.82 1.14 5.52
C THR A 116 -10.36 0.79 5.75
N GLU A 117 -9.48 1.27 4.87
CA GLU A 117 -8.06 1.33 5.22
C GLU A 117 -8.02 1.82 6.67
N PRO A 118 -7.33 1.12 7.58
CA PRO A 118 -7.38 1.45 8.99
C PRO A 118 -7.13 2.94 9.13
N THR A 119 -8.08 3.66 9.70
CA THR A 119 -8.02 5.13 9.77
C THR A 119 -6.69 5.51 10.39
N ARG A 120 -5.82 6.11 9.58
CA ARG A 120 -4.48 6.50 10.00
C ARG A 120 -4.58 7.87 10.65
N TYR A 121 -4.14 7.97 11.90
CA TYR A 121 -4.06 9.24 12.60
C TYR A 121 -2.67 9.84 12.41
N PRO A 122 -2.56 11.17 12.28
CA PRO A 122 -1.25 11.81 12.25
C PRO A 122 -0.54 11.63 13.59
N ASP A 123 0.78 11.45 13.55
CA ASP A 123 1.65 11.59 14.71
C ASP A 123 2.20 13.01 14.81
N LEU A 124 2.41 13.66 13.67
CA LEU A 124 2.84 15.05 13.54
C LEU A 124 1.86 15.83 12.68
N ILE A 125 1.67 17.10 13.00
CA ILE A 125 0.86 18.07 12.26
C ILE A 125 1.79 19.22 11.86
N VAL A 126 1.76 19.58 10.59
CA VAL A 126 2.58 20.63 10.00
C VAL A 126 1.68 21.70 9.41
N GLU A 127 1.89 22.93 9.84
CA GLU A 127 1.10 24.10 9.42
C GLU A 127 2.05 25.25 9.10
N LYS A 128 1.59 26.17 8.25
CA LYS A 128 2.31 27.41 7.95
C LYS A 128 1.58 28.57 8.65
N ILE A 129 2.25 29.22 9.59
CA ILE A 129 1.73 30.34 10.39
C ILE A 129 2.72 31.50 10.24
N ASP A 130 2.24 32.68 9.83
CA ASP A 130 3.06 33.89 9.61
C ASP A 130 4.32 33.64 8.75
N ASP A 131 4.14 32.88 7.66
CA ASP A 131 5.20 32.41 6.76
C ASP A 131 6.24 31.45 7.35
N GLU A 132 6.07 31.01 8.60
CA GLU A 132 6.91 30.01 9.25
C GLU A 132 6.26 28.63 9.28
N TRP A 133 7.05 27.59 9.01
CA TRP A 133 6.60 26.21 9.11
C TRP A 133 6.68 25.72 10.56
N ILE A 134 5.53 25.44 11.15
CA ILE A 134 5.40 24.95 12.51
C ILE A 134 5.07 23.46 12.49
N VAL A 135 5.84 22.69 13.25
CA VAL A 135 5.62 21.26 13.47
C VAL A 135 5.12 21.06 14.88
N ASN A 136 4.03 20.34 15.04
CA ASN A 136 3.46 19.94 16.32
C ASN A 136 3.26 18.43 16.36
N LEU A 137 3.35 17.84 17.54
CA LEU A 137 2.84 16.48 17.73
C LEU A 137 1.32 16.53 17.76
N SER A 138 0.66 15.58 17.07
CA SER A 138 -0.81 15.48 17.06
C SER A 138 -1.39 15.28 18.46
N HIS A 139 -0.56 14.74 19.35
CA HIS A 139 -0.86 14.57 20.75
C HIS A 139 0.22 15.27 21.58
N PRO A 140 -0.14 16.09 22.60
CA PRO A 140 0.82 16.86 23.37
C PRO A 140 1.89 15.99 24.05
N LEU A 141 3.14 16.49 24.06
CA LEU A 141 4.27 15.95 24.84
C LEU A 141 3.98 15.89 26.34
N ALA A 142 3.21 16.86 26.84
CA ALA A 142 3.02 17.04 28.27
C ALA A 142 1.77 16.31 28.78
N GLY A 143 1.96 15.41 29.74
CA GLY A 143 0.91 14.98 30.66
C GLY A 143 0.11 13.73 30.30
N ARG A 144 0.44 13.01 29.22
CA ARG A 144 -0.22 11.73 28.90
C ARG A 144 0.09 10.65 29.95
N TYR A 145 1.33 10.61 30.40
CA TYR A 145 1.78 9.81 31.53
C TYR A 145 2.62 10.69 32.45
N ARG A 146 2.22 10.84 33.71
CA ARG A 146 3.02 11.53 34.73
C ARG A 146 3.48 10.51 35.75
N PHE A 147 4.78 10.38 35.90
CA PHE A 147 5.33 9.64 37.03
C PHE A 147 5.29 10.53 38.27
N ARG A 148 4.30 10.34 39.15
CA ARG A 148 4.33 10.96 40.47
C ARG A 148 5.36 10.20 41.30
N ASP A 149 6.44 10.87 41.68
CA ASP A 149 7.45 10.28 42.54
C ASP A 149 6.90 10.14 43.98
N THR A 150 6.08 9.11 44.19
CA THR A 150 5.58 8.74 45.51
C THR A 150 6.66 7.97 46.25
N LYS A 151 6.85 8.29 47.53
CA LYS A 151 7.82 7.59 48.37
C LYS A 151 7.39 6.13 48.51
N VAL A 152 8.29 5.21 48.25
CA VAL A 152 8.10 3.80 48.61
C VAL A 152 7.95 3.72 50.13
N PRO A 153 6.93 3.05 50.67
CA PRO A 153 6.76 2.89 52.12
C PRO A 153 8.04 2.36 52.78
N ARG A 154 8.37 2.89 53.96
CA ARG A 154 9.50 2.34 54.75
C ARG A 154 9.10 0.94 55.23
N LYS A 155 10.08 0.03 55.38
CA LYS A 155 9.85 -1.35 55.88
C LYS A 155 8.94 -1.39 57.11
N LYS A 156 9.12 -0.46 58.06
CA LYS A 156 8.28 -0.37 59.27
C LYS A 156 6.81 -0.02 58.99
N ALA A 157 6.55 0.86 58.02
CA ALA A 157 5.19 1.22 57.61
C ALA A 157 4.52 0.09 56.81
N LEU A 158 5.30 -0.58 55.95
CA LEU A 158 4.84 -1.75 55.21
C LEU A 158 4.48 -2.90 56.17
N VAL A 159 5.33 -3.19 57.15
CA VAL A 159 5.06 -4.21 58.19
C VAL A 159 3.84 -3.85 59.03
N ALA A 160 3.61 -2.55 59.31
CA ALA A 160 2.43 -2.11 60.04
C ALA A 160 1.11 -2.26 59.24
N GLU A 161 1.14 -2.03 57.93
CA GLU A 161 0.01 -2.27 57.01
C GLU A 161 -0.19 -3.77 56.72
N MET A 162 0.86 -4.58 56.78
CA MET A 162 0.84 -6.03 56.54
C MET A 162 0.26 -6.86 57.70
N ASN A 163 0.04 -6.25 58.88
CA ASN A 163 -0.54 -6.90 60.07
C ASN A 163 -2.05 -7.18 59.93
N GLY A 164 -2.47 -7.91 58.89
CA GLY A 164 -3.88 -8.22 58.68
C GLY A 164 -4.19 -9.34 57.69
N ASP A 165 -3.54 -9.43 56.53
CA ASP A 165 -4.11 -10.24 55.43
C ASP A 165 -3.14 -11.03 54.53
N LEU A 166 -1.82 -11.09 54.79
CA LEU A 166 -0.90 -11.89 53.95
C LEU A 166 0.24 -12.53 54.76
N ASP A 167 -0.07 -13.59 55.50
CA ASP A 167 0.84 -14.35 56.40
C ASP A 167 1.99 -15.13 55.72
N LYS A 168 2.42 -14.81 54.48
CA LYS A 168 3.37 -15.68 53.74
C LYS A 168 4.51 -15.00 52.97
N GLU A 169 4.56 -13.68 52.88
CA GLU A 169 5.56 -13.00 52.04
C GLU A 169 6.55 -12.17 52.88
N ASP A 170 7.86 -12.34 52.64
CA ASP A 170 8.91 -11.55 53.30
C ASP A 170 8.73 -10.06 52.96
N PRO A 171 8.51 -9.17 53.96
CA PRO A 171 8.39 -7.73 53.73
C PRO A 171 9.58 -7.12 52.97
N ALA A 172 10.77 -7.73 53.05
CA ALA A 172 11.92 -7.31 52.27
C ALA A 172 11.77 -7.61 50.76
N ALA A 173 11.19 -8.77 50.42
CA ALA A 173 10.90 -9.15 49.03
C ALA A 173 9.82 -8.24 48.42
N VAL A 174 8.75 -7.96 49.16
CA VAL A 174 7.70 -7.00 48.75
C VAL A 174 8.29 -5.62 48.49
N LEU A 175 9.16 -5.13 49.40
CA LEU A 175 9.83 -3.84 49.25
C LEU A 175 10.77 -3.79 48.04
N ALA A 176 11.48 -4.87 47.73
CA ALA A 176 12.34 -4.97 46.55
C ALA A 176 11.50 -4.89 45.26
N ARG A 177 10.40 -5.65 45.18
CA ARG A 177 9.46 -5.62 44.06
C ARG A 177 8.85 -4.23 43.85
N LEU A 178 8.43 -3.55 44.91
CA LEU A 178 7.89 -2.19 44.82
C LEU A 178 8.93 -1.18 44.28
N ARG A 179 10.21 -1.33 44.65
CA ARG A 179 11.29 -0.50 44.10
C ARG A 179 11.52 -0.77 42.62
N GLU A 180 11.50 -2.04 42.21
CA GLU A 180 11.65 -2.44 40.81
C GLU A 180 10.49 -1.92 39.95
N MET A 181 9.24 -2.13 40.38
CA MET A 181 8.06 -1.61 39.69
C MET A 181 8.12 -0.08 39.53
N ARG A 182 8.58 0.62 40.57
CA ARG A 182 8.79 2.07 40.53
C ARG A 182 9.85 2.47 39.50
N GLN A 183 10.98 1.77 39.46
CA GLN A 183 12.04 2.01 38.49
C GLN A 183 11.55 1.77 37.06
N ASN A 184 10.84 0.66 36.83
CA ASN A 184 10.27 0.31 35.53
C ASN A 184 9.24 1.36 35.07
N ALA A 185 8.37 1.82 35.96
CA ALA A 185 7.41 2.87 35.66
C ALA A 185 8.11 4.20 35.29
N ARG A 186 9.16 4.59 36.02
CA ARG A 186 9.97 5.77 35.70
C ARG A 186 10.65 5.65 34.34
N MET A 187 11.24 4.49 34.06
CA MET A 187 11.87 4.22 32.76
C MET A 187 10.88 4.27 31.60
N MET A 188 9.66 3.75 31.79
CA MET A 188 8.60 3.79 30.79
C MET A 188 8.19 5.22 30.43
N VAL A 189 8.01 6.08 31.44
CA VAL A 189 7.69 7.50 31.22
C VAL A 189 8.82 8.21 30.49
N ASN A 190 10.07 8.06 30.95
CA ASN A 190 11.24 8.65 30.29
C ASN A 190 11.40 8.16 28.84
N ALA A 191 11.14 6.88 28.57
CA ALA A 191 11.22 6.31 27.22
C ALA A 191 10.14 6.89 26.29
N THR A 192 8.95 7.15 26.82
CA THR A 192 7.85 7.76 26.07
C THR A 192 8.18 9.21 25.72
N GLU A 193 8.66 9.99 26.69
CA GLU A 193 9.10 11.37 26.48
C GLU A 193 10.27 11.45 25.49
N TYR A 194 11.24 10.53 25.60
CA TYR A 194 12.36 10.44 24.66
C TYR A 194 11.89 10.14 23.24
N ARG A 195 10.96 9.19 23.07
CA ARG A 195 10.38 8.83 21.78
C ARG A 195 9.67 10.02 21.15
N ASP A 196 8.81 10.69 21.90
CA ASP A 196 7.99 11.78 21.37
C ASP A 196 8.89 13.00 21.04
N ARG A 197 9.88 13.31 21.89
CA ARG A 197 10.90 14.33 21.59
C ARG A 197 11.70 13.99 20.32
N THR A 198 12.14 12.75 20.19
CA THR A 198 12.93 12.33 19.01
C THR A 198 12.08 12.42 17.73
N LEU A 199 10.81 12.01 17.79
CA LEU A 199 9.89 12.12 16.66
C LEU A 199 9.65 13.58 16.26
N TYR A 200 9.50 14.47 17.25
CA TYR A 200 9.39 15.90 17.04
C TYR A 200 10.62 16.49 16.34
N GLU A 201 11.84 16.18 16.82
CA GLU A 201 13.08 16.65 16.18
C GLU A 201 13.21 16.14 14.73
N ILE A 202 12.93 14.85 14.50
CA ILE A 202 12.87 14.28 13.14
C ILE A 202 11.89 15.06 12.27
N GLY A 203 10.69 15.36 12.80
CA GLY A 203 9.67 16.12 12.10
C GLY A 203 10.12 17.52 11.71
N ARG A 204 10.75 18.26 12.64
CA ARG A 204 11.29 19.59 12.38
C ARG A 204 12.36 19.57 11.28
N HIS A 205 13.31 18.64 11.35
CA HIS A 205 14.35 18.53 10.34
C HIS A 205 13.78 18.18 8.96
N LEU A 206 12.81 17.25 8.93
CA LEU A 206 12.17 16.84 7.68
C LEU A 206 11.43 18.01 7.03
N VAL A 207 10.67 18.78 7.81
CA VAL A 207 9.94 19.95 7.30
C VAL A 207 10.89 21.05 6.81
N ALA A 208 12.00 21.28 7.52
CA ALA A 208 13.01 22.26 7.09
C ALA A 208 13.65 21.89 5.74
N GLU A 209 13.91 20.60 5.51
CA GLU A 209 14.48 20.12 4.24
C GLU A 209 13.45 20.07 3.10
N GLN A 210 12.17 19.88 3.43
CA GLN A 210 11.09 19.66 2.46
C GLN A 210 10.16 20.86 2.29
N THR A 211 10.63 22.07 2.60
CA THR A 211 9.86 23.32 2.46
C THR A 211 9.29 23.49 1.05
N GLU A 212 10.11 23.27 0.01
CA GLU A 212 9.67 23.38 -1.38
C GLU A 212 8.57 22.38 -1.75
N PHE A 213 8.67 21.15 -1.24
CA PHE A 213 7.64 20.14 -1.42
C PHE A 213 6.31 20.55 -0.78
N LEU A 214 6.35 21.09 0.43
CA LEU A 214 5.15 21.55 1.13
C LEU A 214 4.45 22.70 0.37
N GLU A 215 5.24 23.57 -0.28
CA GLU A 215 4.76 24.72 -1.04
C GLU A 215 4.35 24.43 -2.49
N LYS A 216 5.07 23.56 -3.20
CA LYS A 216 4.91 23.33 -4.65
C LYS A 216 4.36 21.94 -4.99
N GLY A 217 4.36 21.01 -4.04
CA GLY A 217 3.86 19.64 -4.22
C GLY A 217 4.94 18.63 -4.61
N GLU A 218 4.51 17.45 -5.09
CA GLU A 218 5.37 16.27 -5.26
C GLU A 218 6.56 16.45 -6.20
N GLU A 219 6.45 17.35 -7.18
CA GLU A 219 7.51 17.64 -8.14
C GLU A 219 8.71 18.35 -7.50
N ALA A 220 8.50 19.00 -6.36
CA ALA A 220 9.54 19.69 -5.60
C ALA A 220 10.04 18.88 -4.39
N LEU A 221 9.78 17.58 -4.36
CA LEU A 221 10.32 16.68 -3.33
C LEU A 221 11.84 16.61 -3.43
N ARG A 222 12.52 17.11 -2.41
CA ARG A 222 13.98 17.06 -2.36
C ARG A 222 14.44 15.66 -1.96
N PRO A 223 15.43 15.08 -2.66
CA PRO A 223 16.09 13.86 -2.22
C PRO A 223 16.64 13.99 -0.80
N LEU A 224 16.20 13.13 0.12
CA LEU A 224 16.73 13.05 1.48
C LEU A 224 17.04 11.59 1.82
N LEU A 225 18.18 11.34 2.47
CA LEU A 225 18.57 10.00 2.94
C LEU A 225 18.37 9.87 4.46
N GLN A 226 17.96 8.69 4.92
CA GLN A 226 17.84 8.43 6.36
C GLN A 226 19.19 8.56 7.08
N LYS A 227 20.28 8.22 6.40
CA LYS A 227 21.65 8.37 6.91
C LYS A 227 22.01 9.82 7.23
N GLU A 228 21.64 10.77 6.36
CA GLU A 228 21.94 12.20 6.57
C GLU A 228 21.21 12.74 7.80
N LEU A 229 19.95 12.33 7.97
CA LEU A 229 19.18 12.67 9.17
C LEU A 229 19.78 12.00 10.43
N ALA A 230 20.23 10.76 10.31
CA ALA A 230 20.86 10.02 11.40
C ALA A 230 22.17 10.70 11.87
N GLU A 231 23.03 11.12 10.94
CA GLU A 231 24.26 11.86 11.22
C GLU A 231 23.98 13.19 11.93
N ARG A 232 22.99 13.95 11.47
CA ARG A 232 22.59 15.23 12.09
C ARG A 232 22.05 15.08 13.51
N LEU A 233 21.28 14.01 13.75
CA LEU A 233 20.69 13.73 15.05
C LEU A 233 21.63 12.94 15.99
N GLY A 234 22.83 12.56 15.52
CA GLY A 234 23.74 11.71 16.30
C GLY A 234 23.17 10.32 16.59
N MET A 235 22.34 9.79 15.69
CA MET A 235 21.64 8.51 15.85
C MET A 235 22.10 7.50 14.80
N ASN A 236 21.81 6.21 15.04
CA ASN A 236 21.99 5.18 14.03
C ASN A 236 20.86 5.21 13.01
N GLU A 237 21.17 4.96 11.74
CA GLU A 237 20.19 4.89 10.66
C GLU A 237 19.07 3.87 10.95
N ALA A 238 19.42 2.71 11.51
CA ALA A 238 18.45 1.69 11.91
C ALA A 238 17.46 2.20 12.98
N THR A 239 17.89 3.12 13.85
CA THR A 239 17.03 3.74 14.86
C THR A 239 16.05 4.70 14.21
N ILE A 240 16.50 5.54 13.27
CA ILE A 240 15.62 6.43 12.49
C ILE A 240 14.59 5.62 11.71
N SER A 241 15.04 4.57 11.00
CA SER A 241 14.16 3.67 10.24
C SER A 241 13.08 3.02 11.12
N ARG A 242 13.44 2.60 12.34
CA ARG A 242 12.51 2.01 13.29
C ARG A 242 11.51 3.04 13.83
N ILE A 243 11.95 4.27 14.10
CA ILE A 243 11.07 5.34 14.59
C ILE A 243 10.05 5.73 13.53
N LEU A 244 10.49 5.88 12.27
CA LEU A 244 9.64 6.27 11.14
C LEU A 244 8.60 5.21 10.73
N ARG A 245 8.77 3.97 11.18
CA ARG A 245 7.85 2.88 10.87
C ARG A 245 6.44 3.21 11.38
N ASP A 246 5.49 3.15 10.46
CA ASP A 246 4.07 3.44 10.69
C ASP A 246 3.79 4.85 11.23
N LYS A 247 4.73 5.80 11.09
CA LYS A 247 4.51 7.20 11.47
C LYS A 247 3.99 8.02 10.32
N HIS A 248 3.01 8.87 10.62
CA HIS A 248 2.36 9.72 9.65
C HIS A 248 2.45 11.18 10.05
N MET A 249 2.57 12.03 9.04
CA MET A 249 2.61 13.47 9.18
C MET A 249 1.44 14.05 8.39
N LEU A 250 0.57 14.80 9.06
CA LEU A 250 -0.42 15.64 8.42
C LEU A 250 0.28 16.91 7.94
N THR A 251 0.22 17.16 6.65
CA THR A 251 0.75 18.36 6.00
C THR A 251 -0.41 19.10 5.31
N PRO A 252 -0.20 20.33 4.83
CA PRO A 252 -1.21 21.02 4.00
C PRO A 252 -1.56 20.26 2.71
N ARG A 253 -0.71 19.29 2.30
CA ARG A 253 -0.90 18.43 1.13
C ARG A 253 -1.62 17.12 1.45
N GLY A 254 -1.94 16.87 2.72
CA GLY A 254 -2.61 15.65 3.20
C GLY A 254 -1.76 14.86 4.19
N LEU A 255 -2.31 13.71 4.60
CA LEU A 255 -1.69 12.77 5.51
C LEU A 255 -0.73 11.86 4.76
N MET A 256 0.54 11.82 5.17
CA MET A 256 1.56 11.05 4.48
C MET A 256 2.43 10.22 5.43
N PRO A 257 2.86 9.02 5.04
CA PRO A 257 3.87 8.28 5.79
C PRO A 257 5.17 9.07 5.85
N MET A 258 5.77 9.25 7.03
CA MET A 258 7.04 10.00 7.13
C MET A 258 8.19 9.34 6.36
N SER A 259 8.11 8.03 6.11
CA SER A 259 9.09 7.30 5.32
C SER A 259 9.07 7.69 3.83
N SER A 260 8.00 8.28 3.30
CA SER A 260 7.88 8.64 1.88
C SER A 260 8.77 9.82 1.48
N PHE A 261 9.16 10.66 2.45
CA PHE A 261 10.08 11.77 2.24
C PHE A 261 11.54 11.31 2.04
N PHE A 262 11.83 10.05 2.31
CA PHE A 262 13.17 9.50 2.16
C PHE A 262 13.29 8.71 0.86
N SER A 263 14.32 9.04 0.10
CA SER A 263 14.67 8.29 -1.09
C SER A 263 15.47 7.04 -0.72
N ARG A 264 15.25 5.94 -1.46
CA ARG A 264 16.20 4.82 -1.45
C ARG A 264 17.37 5.23 -2.35
N SER A 265 18.59 5.26 -1.82
CA SER A 265 19.80 5.58 -2.59
C SER A 265 20.17 4.45 -3.55
N ILE A 266 20.59 4.81 -4.76
CA ILE A 266 21.59 4.04 -5.52
C ILE A 266 22.90 4.81 -5.44
N THR A 267 23.95 4.11 -5.04
CA THR A 267 25.32 4.62 -5.13
C THR A 267 25.80 4.45 -6.57
N GLY A 268 26.13 5.54 -7.24
CA GLY A 268 26.84 5.51 -8.52
C GLY A 268 28.29 5.06 -8.34
N ASP A 269 28.90 4.52 -9.40
CA ASP A 269 30.31 4.07 -9.39
C ASP A 269 31.31 5.20 -9.03
N ASP A 270 30.92 6.46 -9.23
CA ASP A 270 31.74 7.64 -8.90
C ASP A 270 31.51 8.17 -7.46
N GLY A 271 30.78 7.42 -6.62
CA GLY A 271 30.51 7.80 -5.23
C GLY A 271 29.43 8.87 -5.03
N GLU A 272 28.93 9.47 -6.11
CA GLU A 272 27.72 10.30 -6.08
C GLU A 272 26.48 9.43 -5.87
N LYS A 273 25.66 9.82 -4.89
CA LYS A 273 24.46 9.09 -4.47
C LYS A 273 23.24 9.78 -5.08
N VAL A 274 22.48 9.06 -5.88
CA VAL A 274 21.25 9.59 -6.48
C VAL A 274 20.02 8.85 -5.97
N ALA A 275 18.98 9.59 -5.62
CA ALA A 275 17.66 9.08 -5.26
C ALA A 275 16.96 8.36 -6.41
N ASN A 276 16.39 7.18 -6.14
CA ASN A 276 15.66 6.38 -7.15
C ASN A 276 14.52 7.16 -7.85
N LYS A 277 13.81 8.04 -7.13
CA LYS A 277 12.71 8.84 -7.70
C LYS A 277 13.23 9.86 -8.71
N THR A 278 14.27 10.61 -8.35
CA THR A 278 14.91 11.58 -9.25
C THR A 278 15.45 10.94 -10.52
N VAL A 279 16.04 9.74 -10.42
CA VAL A 279 16.49 8.99 -11.59
C VAL A 279 15.32 8.54 -12.47
N MET A 280 14.22 8.06 -11.87
CA MET A 280 13.01 7.68 -12.63
C MET A 280 12.37 8.89 -13.32
N ASP A 281 12.32 10.03 -12.66
CA ASP A 281 11.77 11.28 -13.22
C ASP A 281 12.67 11.79 -14.36
N ALA A 282 13.99 11.76 -14.19
CA ALA A 282 14.95 12.11 -15.24
C ALA A 282 14.88 11.15 -16.44
N LEU A 283 14.75 9.84 -16.19
CA LEU A 283 14.53 8.83 -17.22
C LEU A 283 13.24 9.09 -18.01
N LYS A 284 12.15 9.41 -17.30
CA LYS A 284 10.86 9.70 -17.92
C LYS A 284 10.93 10.95 -18.79
N LYS A 285 11.48 12.06 -18.27
CA LYS A 285 11.66 13.31 -19.04
C LYS A 285 12.54 13.10 -20.27
N LEU A 286 13.66 12.38 -20.12
CA LEU A 286 14.54 12.07 -21.24
C LEU A 286 13.79 11.34 -22.37
N ILE A 287 12.96 10.36 -22.05
CA ILE A 287 12.20 9.59 -23.04
C ILE A 287 11.02 10.39 -23.60
N ASP A 288 10.24 11.07 -22.75
CA ASP A 288 9.00 11.74 -23.16
C ASP A 288 9.25 13.04 -23.94
N GLU A 289 10.33 13.77 -23.62
CA GLU A 289 10.58 15.12 -24.15
C GLU A 289 11.65 15.16 -25.25
N GLU A 290 12.63 14.24 -25.22
CA GLU A 290 13.83 14.37 -26.07
C GLU A 290 14.06 13.21 -27.04
N GLU A 291 13.35 12.09 -26.86
CA GLU A 291 13.53 10.91 -27.72
C GLU A 291 12.90 11.11 -29.11
N ASP A 292 13.65 10.78 -30.16
CA ASP A 292 13.09 10.68 -31.51
C ASP A 292 12.19 9.44 -31.62
N SER A 293 10.89 9.69 -31.81
CA SER A 293 9.86 8.66 -31.95
C SER A 293 10.08 7.68 -33.12
N GLU A 294 10.80 8.07 -34.18
CA GLU A 294 11.15 7.20 -35.32
C GLU A 294 12.36 6.29 -35.02
N LYS A 295 13.22 6.73 -34.09
CA LYS A 295 14.46 6.06 -33.69
C LYS A 295 14.65 6.10 -32.16
N PRO A 296 13.79 5.40 -31.40
CA PRO A 296 13.90 5.37 -29.95
C PRO A 296 15.20 4.72 -29.50
N TRP A 297 15.77 5.25 -28.41
CA TRP A 297 17.03 4.80 -27.85
C TRP A 297 16.90 3.43 -27.18
N SER A 298 17.93 2.61 -27.32
CA SER A 298 18.08 1.38 -26.56
C SER A 298 18.33 1.66 -25.08
N ASP A 299 18.02 0.70 -24.20
CA ASP A 299 18.31 0.81 -22.76
C ASP A 299 19.82 1.05 -22.48
N GLN A 300 20.71 0.69 -23.42
CA GLN A 300 22.15 0.96 -23.33
C GLN A 300 22.49 2.43 -23.65
N GLU A 301 21.86 3.00 -24.67
CA GLU A 301 22.03 4.41 -25.04
C GLU A 301 21.44 5.33 -23.97
N ILE A 302 20.26 4.99 -23.44
CA ILE A 302 19.63 5.69 -22.32
C ILE A 302 20.52 5.68 -21.08
N SER A 303 21.18 4.55 -20.78
CA SER A 303 22.16 4.46 -19.68
C SER A 303 23.35 5.41 -19.89
N GLY A 304 23.83 5.54 -21.14
CA GLY A 304 24.90 6.50 -21.48
C GLY A 304 24.47 7.95 -21.31
N LEU A 305 23.31 8.32 -21.86
CA LEU A 305 22.75 9.68 -21.78
C LEU A 305 22.47 10.10 -20.34
N LEU A 306 21.95 9.19 -19.51
CA LEU A 306 21.74 9.46 -18.09
C LEU A 306 23.07 9.62 -17.35
N LYS A 307 24.11 8.85 -17.70
CA LYS A 307 25.45 9.02 -17.13
C LYS A 307 26.02 10.41 -17.43
N GLU A 308 25.86 10.92 -18.65
CA GLU A 308 26.28 12.27 -19.04
C GLU A 308 25.55 13.37 -18.25
N ARG A 309 24.33 13.09 -17.76
CA ARG A 309 23.50 14.00 -16.96
C ARG A 309 23.73 13.87 -15.45
N GLY A 310 24.76 13.17 -15.02
CA GLY A 310 25.06 12.95 -13.59
C GLY A 310 24.23 11.83 -12.94
N PHE A 311 23.61 10.95 -13.75
CA PHE A 311 22.85 9.79 -13.27
C PHE A 311 23.53 8.48 -13.70
N PRO A 312 24.63 8.07 -13.06
CA PRO A 312 25.36 6.85 -13.42
C PRO A 312 24.56 5.60 -13.04
N ILE A 313 23.75 5.09 -13.96
CA ILE A 313 22.97 3.86 -13.77
C ILE A 313 23.24 2.82 -14.84
N SER A 314 23.22 1.54 -14.44
CA SER A 314 23.43 0.42 -15.36
C SER A 314 22.27 0.24 -16.34
N ARG A 315 22.52 -0.35 -17.52
CA ARG A 315 21.48 -0.80 -18.46
C ARG A 315 20.37 -1.61 -17.78
N ARG A 316 20.72 -2.53 -16.87
CA ARG A 316 19.73 -3.35 -16.13
C ARG A 316 18.83 -2.50 -15.24
N THR A 317 19.38 -1.45 -14.64
CA THR A 317 18.64 -0.48 -13.82
C THR A 317 17.68 0.35 -14.68
N VAL A 318 18.13 0.81 -15.86
CA VAL A 318 17.27 1.48 -16.86
C VAL A 318 16.10 0.60 -17.24
N THR A 319 16.34 -0.66 -17.61
CA THR A 319 15.27 -1.61 -17.98
C THR A 319 14.24 -1.75 -16.86
N LYS A 320 14.70 -1.95 -15.61
CA LYS A 320 13.82 -2.09 -14.45
C LYS A 320 12.95 -0.85 -14.23
N TYR A 321 13.54 0.35 -14.32
CA TYR A 321 12.84 1.60 -14.08
C TYR A 321 11.85 1.94 -15.18
N ARG A 322 12.24 1.68 -16.44
CA ARG A 322 11.37 1.80 -17.60
C ARG A 322 10.11 0.95 -17.46
N LEU A 323 10.27 -0.31 -17.05
CA LEU A 323 9.14 -1.21 -16.78
C LEU A 323 8.24 -0.71 -15.64
N ASN A 324 8.83 -0.22 -14.55
CA ASN A 324 8.07 0.35 -13.43
C ASN A 324 7.26 1.59 -13.83
N LEU A 325 7.76 2.38 -14.78
CA LEU A 325 7.09 3.56 -15.33
C LEU A 325 6.06 3.22 -16.42
N GLY A 326 5.87 1.94 -16.75
CA GLY A 326 4.97 1.49 -17.81
C GLY A 326 5.47 1.82 -19.23
N ILE A 327 6.74 2.17 -19.39
CA ILE A 327 7.34 2.54 -20.67
C ILE A 327 7.78 1.26 -21.39
N GLY A 328 7.40 1.10 -22.67
CA GLY A 328 7.75 -0.06 -23.49
C GLY A 328 9.24 -0.10 -23.91
N SER A 329 9.71 -1.23 -24.45
CA SER A 329 11.08 -1.32 -25.01
C SER A 329 11.26 -0.40 -26.22
N ALA A 330 12.49 -0.18 -26.69
CA ALA A 330 12.72 0.65 -27.89
C ALA A 330 11.87 0.18 -29.09
N SER A 331 11.74 -1.14 -29.27
CA SER A 331 10.88 -1.73 -30.30
C SER A 331 9.40 -1.41 -30.09
N ASP A 332 8.91 -1.47 -28.85
CA ASP A 332 7.52 -1.16 -28.51
C ASP A 332 7.21 0.32 -28.70
N ARG A 333 8.13 1.21 -28.28
CA ARG A 333 8.00 2.66 -28.44
C ARG A 333 7.97 3.05 -29.92
N LYS A 334 8.81 2.43 -30.74
CA LYS A 334 8.80 2.60 -32.21
C LYS A 334 7.48 2.14 -32.83
N ALA A 335 6.94 1.01 -32.37
CA ALA A 335 5.65 0.52 -32.85
C ALA A 335 4.49 1.48 -32.47
N MET A 336 4.51 2.02 -31.25
CA MET A 336 3.52 2.98 -30.75
C MET A 336 3.57 4.33 -31.49
N ALA A 337 4.77 4.83 -31.81
CA ALA A 337 4.94 6.07 -32.59
C ALA A 337 4.32 5.96 -33.98
N ARG A 338 4.53 4.84 -34.68
CA ARG A 338 3.93 4.56 -35.99
C ARG A 338 2.40 4.47 -35.94
N MET A 339 1.82 4.04 -34.81
CA MET A 339 0.36 4.02 -34.61
C MET A 339 -0.25 5.40 -34.35
N ARG A 340 0.55 6.41 -33.94
CA ARG A 340 0.08 7.79 -33.73
C ARG A 340 0.09 8.61 -35.01
N GLN A 341 0.86 8.21 -36.03
CA GLN A 341 1.01 8.95 -37.29
C GLN A 341 0.11 8.46 -38.43
N GLY A 342 -0.63 7.36 -38.26
CA GLY A 342 -1.58 6.82 -39.25
C GLY A 342 -2.93 6.53 -38.63
#